data_AF-A0A2V7VHY3-F1
#
_entry.id   AF-A0A2V7VHY3-F1
#
_cell.length_a   1.000
_cell.length_b   1.000
_cell.length_c   1.000
_cell.angle_alpha   90.00
_cell.angle_beta   90.00
_cell.angle_gamma   90.00
#
_symmetry.space_group_name_H-M   'P 1'
#
loop_
_entity.id
_entity.type
_entity.pdbx_description
1 polymer ?
#
loop_
_entity_poly.entity_id
_entity_poly.type
_entity_poly.pdbx_seq_one_letter_code
_entity_poly.pdbx_strand_id
1 'polypeptide(L)'
;DLVRMYAHIIAPGWRTLDLLEHTEEAIHKAVRRDNPKASPPRLKCARKGPDEVVIHYSSPRHMCGVAKGIVRGLARHYGEKVSLTEPTCMLKGGSECQLVVKRLH
;
A
#
# COMPACT_ATOMS: atom_id res chain seq x y z
N ASP A 1 8.04 13.73 3.73
CA ASP A 1 7.87 12.37 3.18
C ASP A 1 6.47 12.27 2.57
N LEU A 2 6.12 11.13 1.96
CA LEU A 2 4.81 10.92 1.32
C LEU A 2 3.65 11.08 2.31
N VAL A 3 3.83 10.66 3.57
CA VAL A 3 2.83 10.77 4.63
C VAL A 3 2.50 12.23 4.94
N ARG A 4 3.51 13.09 5.10
CA ARG A 4 3.32 14.52 5.35
C ARG A 4 2.59 15.24 4.22
N MET A 5 2.80 14.84 2.97
CA MET A 5 2.13 15.44 1.81
C MET A 5 0.60 15.18 1.82
N TYR A 6 0.19 13.99 2.24
CA TYR A 6 -1.23 13.59 2.28
C TYR A 6 -1.83 13.60 3.68
N ALA A 7 -1.17 14.22 4.67
CA ALA A 7 -1.56 14.18 6.08
C ALA A 7 -3.02 14.63 6.33
N HIS A 8 -3.53 15.58 5.55
CA HIS A 8 -4.91 16.08 5.64
C HIS A 8 -5.98 15.05 5.21
N ILE A 9 -5.59 13.97 4.52
CA ILE A 9 -6.48 12.87 4.08
C ILE A 9 -6.30 11.63 4.98
N ILE A 10 -5.23 11.57 5.76
CA ILE A 10 -4.95 10.44 6.66
C ILE A 10 -5.74 10.64 7.93
N ALA A 11 -6.61 9.69 8.27
CA ALA A 11 -7.42 9.79 9.47
C ALA A 11 -6.53 9.77 10.73
N PRO A 12 -6.84 10.59 11.75
CA PRO A 12 -6.14 10.54 13.02
C PRO A 12 -6.15 9.12 13.60
N GLY A 13 -4.99 8.65 14.06
CA GLY A 13 -4.84 7.32 14.65
C GLY A 13 -4.52 6.20 13.66
N TRP A 14 -4.64 6.41 12.35
CA TRP A 14 -4.17 5.42 11.37
C TRP A 14 -2.69 5.14 11.54
N ARG A 15 -2.34 3.85 11.48
CA ARG A 15 -0.98 3.33 11.49
C ARG A 15 -0.67 2.64 10.15
N THR A 16 0.38 1.82 10.11
CA THR A 16 0.86 1.21 8.85
C THR A 16 -0.24 0.45 8.13
N LEU A 17 -0.91 -0.49 8.80
CA LEU A 17 -1.90 -1.34 8.14
C LEU A 17 -3.18 -0.57 7.76
N ASP A 18 -3.60 0.42 8.56
CA ASP A 18 -4.77 1.26 8.25
C ASP A 18 -4.55 2.08 6.99
N LEU A 19 -3.37 2.69 6.90
CA LEU A 19 -2.99 3.44 5.72
C LEU A 19 -2.91 2.54 4.49
N LEU A 20 -2.33 1.34 4.61
CA LEU A 20 -2.26 0.38 3.50
C LEU A 20 -3.65 -0.10 3.05
N GLU A 21 -4.54 -0.41 3.99
CA GLU A 21 -5.92 -0.80 3.68
C GLU A 21 -6.65 0.29 2.90
N HIS A 22 -6.46 1.56 3.28
CA HIS A 22 -7.24 2.67 2.73
C HIS A 22 -6.50 3.44 1.61
N THR A 23 -5.29 3.02 1.21
CA THR A 23 -4.45 3.77 0.26
C THR A 23 -5.17 4.04 -1.06
N GLU A 24 -5.91 3.07 -1.60
CA GLU A 24 -6.61 3.24 -2.88
C GLU A 24 -7.75 4.27 -2.79
N GLU A 25 -8.58 4.15 -1.75
CA GLU A 25 -9.79 4.97 -1.61
C GLU A 25 -9.50 6.38 -1.08
N ALA A 26 -8.41 6.55 -0.34
CA ALA A 26 -8.00 7.82 0.22
C ALA A 26 -6.94 8.50 -0.67
N ILE A 27 -5.70 8.03 -0.62
CA ILE A 27 -4.55 8.69 -1.27
C ILE A 27 -4.64 8.61 -2.80
N HIS A 28 -4.81 7.43 -3.38
CA HIS A 28 -4.86 7.32 -4.85
C HIS A 28 -6.08 8.00 -5.46
N LYS A 29 -7.22 7.99 -4.75
CA LYS A 29 -8.42 8.75 -5.16
C LYS A 29 -8.14 10.25 -5.16
N ALA A 30 -7.51 10.79 -4.12
CA ALA A 30 -7.12 12.19 -4.07
C ALA A 30 -6.10 12.54 -5.17
N VAL A 31 -5.08 11.71 -5.37
CA VAL A 31 -4.08 11.90 -6.45
C VAL A 31 -4.74 12.01 -7.81
N ARG A 32 -5.68 11.12 -8.14
CA ARG A 32 -6.38 11.16 -9.44
C ARG A 32 -7.28 12.38 -9.58
N ARG A 33 -7.90 12.83 -8.48
CA ARG A 33 -8.74 14.03 -8.46
C ARG A 33 -7.91 15.30 -8.65
N ASP A 34 -6.81 15.42 -7.92
CA ASP A 34 -6.01 16.66 -7.84
C ASP A 34 -4.98 16.77 -8.98
N ASN A 35 -4.58 15.64 -9.56
CA ASN A 35 -3.70 15.59 -10.73
C ASN A 35 -4.24 14.58 -11.77
N PRO A 36 -5.08 15.02 -12.72
CA PRO A 36 -5.64 14.14 -13.75
C PRO A 36 -4.60 13.46 -14.66
N LYS A 37 -3.36 13.99 -14.73
CA LYS A 37 -2.26 13.35 -15.47
C LYS A 37 -1.59 12.24 -14.66
N ALA A 38 -1.80 12.18 -13.34
CA ALA A 38 -1.28 11.12 -12.51
C ALA A 38 -2.07 9.82 -12.72
N SER A 39 -1.34 8.74 -12.90
CA SER A 39 -1.89 7.39 -13.07
C SER A 39 -1.34 6.44 -12.00
N PRO A 40 -1.71 6.58 -10.72
CA PRO A 40 -1.33 5.60 -9.70
C PRO A 40 -1.89 4.21 -10.07
N PRO A 41 -1.29 3.11 -9.60
CA PRO A 41 -1.84 1.77 -9.82
C PRO A 41 -3.23 1.68 -9.20
N ARG A 42 -4.09 0.81 -9.73
CA ARG A 42 -5.31 0.41 -9.03
C ARG A 42 -4.96 -0.72 -8.09
N LEU A 43 -5.20 -0.51 -6.81
CA LEU A 43 -5.02 -1.54 -5.78
C LEU A 43 -6.38 -2.11 -5.38
N LYS A 44 -6.42 -3.38 -4.99
CA LYS A 44 -7.47 -3.87 -4.10
C LYS A 44 -6.82 -4.25 -2.78
N CYS A 45 -7.16 -3.52 -1.73
CA CYS A 45 -6.66 -3.76 -0.39
C CYS A 45 -7.74 -4.43 0.44
N ALA A 46 -7.38 -5.41 1.26
CA ALA A 46 -8.30 -6.10 2.15
C ALA A 46 -7.64 -6.38 3.49
N ARG A 47 -8.28 -5.93 4.58
CA ARG A 47 -7.96 -6.38 5.94
C ARG A 47 -8.37 -7.85 6.09
N LYS A 48 -7.43 -8.71 6.45
CA LYS A 48 -7.68 -10.14 6.72
C LYS A 48 -7.67 -10.49 8.21
N GLY A 49 -7.37 -9.52 9.05
CA GLY A 49 -7.40 -9.61 10.50
C GLY A 49 -6.80 -8.35 11.13
N PRO A 50 -6.74 -8.26 12.48
CA PRO A 50 -6.21 -7.07 13.17
C PRO A 50 -4.76 -6.75 12.79
N ASP A 51 -3.98 -7.78 12.43
CA ASP A 51 -2.56 -7.68 12.12
C ASP A 51 -2.23 -8.03 10.66
N GLU A 52 -3.20 -8.12 9.75
CA GLU A 52 -2.93 -8.52 8.36
C GLU A 52 -3.71 -7.71 7.32
N VAL A 53 -2.99 -7.21 6.31
CA VAL A 53 -3.54 -6.59 5.10
C VAL A 53 -2.96 -7.28 3.87
N VAL A 54 -3.84 -7.60 2.92
CA VAL A 54 -3.48 -8.12 1.60
C VAL A 54 -3.73 -7.05 0.57
N ILE A 55 -2.72 -6.76 -0.25
CA ILE A 55 -2.78 -5.78 -1.34
C ILE A 55 -2.62 -6.52 -2.66
N HIS A 56 -3.65 -6.50 -3.48
CA HIS A 56 -3.60 -6.94 -4.87
C HIS A 56 -3.18 -5.75 -5.73
N TYR A 57 -2.00 -5.87 -6.32
CA TYR A 57 -1.40 -4.88 -7.21
C TYR A 57 -1.40 -5.45 -8.64
N SER A 58 -2.07 -4.75 -9.55
CA SER A 58 -1.97 -5.02 -10.99
C SER A 58 -1.72 -3.72 -11.73
N SER A 59 -0.59 -3.65 -12.43
CA SER A 59 -0.24 -2.48 -13.24
C SER A 59 0.76 -2.88 -14.32
N PRO A 60 0.62 -2.37 -15.56
CA PRO A 60 1.55 -2.66 -16.65
C PRO A 60 2.98 -2.15 -16.39
N ARG A 61 3.17 -1.30 -15.37
CA ARG A 61 4.48 -0.77 -14.99
C ARG A 61 5.31 -1.74 -14.14
N HIS A 62 4.71 -2.83 -13.64
CA HIS A 62 5.37 -3.86 -12.81
C HIS A 62 6.22 -3.31 -11.64
N MET A 63 5.78 -2.21 -11.03
CA MET A 63 6.48 -1.51 -9.94
C MET A 63 6.12 -2.05 -8.54
N CYS A 64 5.91 -3.35 -8.38
CA CYS A 64 5.66 -3.93 -7.06
C CYS A 64 6.84 -3.71 -6.10
N GLY A 65 8.06 -3.53 -6.62
CA GLY A 65 9.23 -3.09 -5.84
C GLY A 65 9.00 -1.77 -5.09
N VAL A 66 8.36 -0.80 -5.75
CA VAL A 66 8.01 0.50 -5.13
C VAL A 66 6.95 0.30 -4.05
N ALA A 67 5.91 -0.50 -4.31
CA ALA A 67 4.88 -0.81 -3.31
C ALA A 67 5.49 -1.47 -2.06
N LYS A 68 6.39 -2.44 -2.23
CA LYS A 68 7.14 -3.07 -1.13
C LYS A 68 8.01 -2.06 -0.37
N GLY A 69 8.61 -1.10 -1.06
CA GLY A 69 9.36 0.00 -0.45
C GLY A 69 8.48 0.91 0.41
N ILE A 70 7.29 1.26 -0.09
CA ILE A 70 6.30 2.08 0.64
C ILE A 70 5.85 1.36 1.91
N VAL A 71 5.49 0.06 1.84
CA VAL A 71 5.12 -0.74 3.02
C VAL A 71 6.19 -0.67 4.11
N ARG A 72 7.46 -0.87 3.76
CA ARG A 72 8.58 -0.79 4.71
C ARG A 72 8.81 0.63 5.24
N GLY A 73 8.63 1.63 4.38
CA GLY A 73 8.74 3.04 4.76
C GLY A 73 7.69 3.45 5.78
N LEU A 74 6.44 3.00 5.61
CA LEU A 74 5.35 3.25 6.54
C LEU A 74 5.58 2.57 7.88
N ALA A 75 5.99 1.30 7.87
CA ALA A 75 6.35 0.57 9.08
C ALA A 75 7.42 1.32 9.88
N ARG A 76 8.49 1.79 9.21
CA ARG A 76 9.53 2.63 9.83
C ARG A 76 8.97 3.95 10.35
N HIS A 77 8.13 4.64 9.59
CA HIS A 77 7.55 5.93 9.97
C HIS A 77 6.72 5.82 11.26
N TYR A 78 5.95 4.74 11.43
CA TYR A 78 5.12 4.51 12.62
C TYR A 78 5.84 3.73 13.74
N GLY A 79 7.10 3.34 13.55
CA GLY A 79 7.83 2.54 14.53
C GLY A 79 7.31 1.10 14.67
N GLU A 80 6.63 0.58 13.66
CA GLU A 80 6.05 -0.77 13.64
C GLU A 80 6.97 -1.75 12.91
N LYS A 81 6.95 -3.02 13.34
CA LYS A 81 7.58 -4.12 12.61
C LYS A 81 6.52 -4.83 11.78
N VAL A 82 6.85 -5.12 10.52
CA VAL A 82 5.98 -5.90 9.63
C VAL A 82 6.78 -6.97 8.91
N SER A 83 6.14 -8.11 8.66
CA SER A 83 6.57 -9.06 7.63
C SER A 83 5.85 -8.75 6.33
N LEU A 84 6.51 -9.05 5.20
CA LEU A 84 6.01 -8.81 3.87
C LEU A 84 6.38 -9.98 2.97
N THR A 85 5.37 -10.69 2.48
CA THR A 85 5.55 -11.76 1.48
C THR A 85 4.85 -11.37 0.17
N GLU A 86 5.32 -11.97 -0.93
CA GLU A 86 4.76 -11.75 -2.26
C GLU A 86 4.51 -13.12 -2.93
N PRO A 87 3.39 -13.82 -2.62
CA PRO A 87 3.12 -15.16 -3.14
C PRO A 87 3.00 -15.19 -4.66
N THR A 88 2.42 -14.14 -5.26
CA THR A 88 2.34 -13.96 -6.71
C THR A 88 3.01 -12.65 -7.10
N CYS A 89 3.69 -12.63 -8.25
CA CYS A 89 4.40 -11.45 -8.74
C CYS A 89 4.38 -11.39 -10.27
N MET A 90 4.00 -10.24 -10.85
CA MET A 90 4.01 -10.03 -12.30
C MET A 90 5.42 -10.13 -12.91
N LEU A 91 6.46 -9.76 -12.16
CA LEU A 91 7.85 -9.93 -12.58
C LEU A 91 8.29 -11.41 -12.62
N LYS A 92 7.48 -12.32 -12.08
CA LYS A 92 7.71 -13.77 -12.06
C LYS A 92 6.64 -14.53 -12.84
N GLY A 93 5.92 -13.86 -13.74
CA GLY A 93 4.89 -14.47 -14.59
C GLY A 93 3.49 -14.57 -13.96
N GLY A 94 3.26 -13.99 -12.78
CA GLY A 94 1.92 -13.90 -12.19
C GLY A 94 1.04 -12.88 -12.92
N SER A 95 -0.28 -13.08 -12.90
CA SER A 95 -1.26 -12.12 -13.46
C SER A 95 -1.38 -10.82 -12.63
N GLU A 96 -0.98 -10.87 -11.37
CA GLU A 96 -0.90 -9.74 -10.44
C GLU A 96 0.21 -9.97 -9.42
N CYS A 97 0.56 -8.93 -8.67
CA CYS A 97 1.35 -9.08 -7.45
C CYS A 97 0.42 -9.08 -6.23
N GLN A 98 0.47 -10.11 -5.41
CA GLN A 98 -0.20 -10.14 -4.12
C GLN A 98 0.83 -9.84 -3.03
N LEU A 99 0.68 -8.71 -2.33
CA LEU A 99 1.51 -8.37 -1.18
C LEU A 99 0.75 -8.69 0.09
N VAL A 100 1.28 -9.60 0.90
CA VAL A 100 0.71 -9.94 2.21
C VAL A 100 1.57 -9.27 3.28
N VAL A 101 0.96 -8.35 4.02
CA VAL A 101 1.64 -7.56 5.07
C VAL A 101 1.08 -7.98 6.41
N LYS A 102 1.95 -8.45 7.32
CA LYS A 102 1.54 -8.77 8.69
C LYS A 102 2.31 -7.93 9.71
N ARG A 103 1.61 -7.31 10.65
CA ARG A 103 2.23 -6.65 11.81
C ARG A 103 2.85 -7.72 12.71
N LEU A 104 4.04 -7.43 13.25
CA LEU A 104 4.77 -8.27 14.19
C LEU A 104 4.70 -7.64 15.58
N HIS A 105 4.63 -8.50 16.60
CA HIS A 105 4.66 -8.14 18.02
C HIS A 105 6.09 -8.18 18.56
#